data_AF-A0A1F7QQ87-F1
#
_entry.id   AF-A0A1F7QQ87-F1
#
_cell.length_a   1.000
_cell.length_b   1.000
_cell.length_c   1.000
_cell.angle_alpha   90.00
_cell.angle_beta   90.00
_cell.angle_gamma   90.00
#
_symmetry.space_group_name_H-M   'P 1'
#
loop_
_entity.id
_entity.type
_entity.pdbx_description
1 polymer ?
#
loop_
_entity_poly.entity_id
_entity_poly.type
_entity_poly.pdbx_seq_one_letter_code
_entity_poly.pdbx_strand_id
1 'polypeptide(L)'
;MNNIEKEFAENNAWGISANVDLYNCDPNKIRDADLIKEYVKELCDFIKVTRFGKCTVVHFGEKEEIAGYSMTQLIETSLVSGHFANKTNAAYLDVFSCQYFDPELVASFSKRFFGAKKVKLNYTLRK
;
A
#
# COMPACT_ATOMS: atom_id res chain seq x y z
N MET A 1 8.01 21.25 -3.32
CA MET A 1 6.77 20.59 -3.75
C MET A 1 7.00 19.92 -5.10
N ASN A 2 6.76 18.62 -5.20
CA ASN A 2 6.78 17.91 -6.48
C ASN A 2 5.56 18.33 -7.33
N ASN A 3 5.49 17.90 -8.59
CA ASN A 3 4.40 18.30 -9.48
C ASN A 3 3.02 17.82 -8.99
N ILE A 4 2.96 16.64 -8.36
CA ILE A 4 1.74 16.03 -7.85
C ILE A 4 1.16 16.81 -6.67
N GLU A 5 2.03 17.31 -5.78
CA GLU A 5 1.64 18.15 -4.64
C GLU A 5 1.00 19.47 -5.09
N LYS A 6 1.56 20.08 -6.14
CA LYS A 6 0.98 21.27 -6.75
C LYS A 6 -0.39 20.97 -7.34
N GLU A 7 -0.51 19.91 -8.14
CA GLU A 7 -1.79 19.52 -8.74
C GLU A 7 -2.84 19.18 -7.68
N PHE A 8 -2.47 18.52 -6.58
CA PHE A 8 -3.36 18.24 -5.45
C PHE A 8 -3.94 19.52 -4.87
N ALA A 9 -3.09 20.53 -4.62
CA ALA A 9 -3.50 21.82 -4.06
C ALA A 9 -4.32 22.66 -5.07
N GLU A 10 -3.85 22.80 -6.30
CA GLU A 10 -4.48 23.63 -7.34
C GLU A 10 -5.87 23.11 -7.74
N ASN A 11 -6.08 21.80 -7.72
CA ASN A 11 -7.36 21.18 -8.05
C ASN A 11 -8.30 21.05 -6.84
N ASN A 12 -7.91 21.52 -5.65
CA ASN A 12 -8.64 21.26 -4.39
C ASN A 12 -9.06 19.79 -4.26
N ALA A 13 -8.12 18.88 -4.53
CA ALA A 13 -8.43 17.45 -4.49
C ALA A 13 -8.90 17.07 -3.08
N TRP A 14 -10.00 16.33 -2.99
CA TRP A 14 -10.50 15.76 -1.74
C TRP A 14 -9.53 14.72 -1.16
N GLY A 15 -8.80 14.03 -2.02
CA GLY A 15 -7.80 13.04 -1.61
C GLY A 15 -6.98 12.51 -2.77
N ILE A 16 -6.06 11.60 -2.47
CA ILE A 16 -5.19 10.94 -3.44
C ILE A 16 -5.25 9.43 -3.24
N SER A 17 -5.49 8.70 -4.34
CA SER A 17 -5.44 7.25 -4.38
C SER A 17 -4.18 6.81 -5.12
N ALA A 18 -3.36 5.97 -4.50
CA ALA A 18 -2.17 5.38 -5.13
C ALA A 18 -2.31 3.85 -5.17
N ASN A 19 -2.13 3.28 -6.35
CA ASN A 19 -2.12 1.84 -6.60
C ASN A 19 -0.69 1.42 -6.93
N VAL A 20 -0.09 0.61 -6.07
CA VAL A 20 1.30 0.15 -6.19
C VAL A 20 1.31 -1.35 -6.42
N ASP A 21 1.67 -1.75 -7.64
CA ASP A 21 1.86 -3.15 -8.00
C ASP A 21 3.35 -3.50 -7.86
N LEU A 22 3.66 -4.42 -6.97
CA LEU A 22 4.99 -4.95 -6.71
C LEU A 22 5.11 -6.35 -7.29
N TYR A 23 6.20 -6.62 -8.02
CA TYR A 23 6.45 -7.91 -8.62
C TYR A 23 7.82 -8.46 -8.22
N ASN A 24 7.89 -9.80 -8.12
CA ASN A 24 9.06 -10.54 -7.67
C ASN A 24 9.53 -10.07 -6.28
N CYS A 25 8.59 -10.02 -5.35
CA CYS A 25 8.85 -9.68 -3.94
C CYS A 25 9.61 -10.82 -3.25
N ASP A 26 10.16 -10.49 -2.08
CA ASP A 26 10.70 -11.46 -1.16
C ASP A 26 9.58 -12.40 -0.69
N PRO A 27 9.66 -13.71 -1.01
CA PRO A 27 8.65 -14.68 -0.66
C PRO A 27 8.39 -14.81 0.85
N ASN A 28 9.40 -14.53 1.69
CA ASN A 28 9.26 -14.65 3.13
C ASN A 28 8.50 -13.46 3.73
N LYS A 29 8.61 -12.28 3.11
CA LYS A 29 7.97 -11.07 3.62
C LYS A 29 6.49 -10.98 3.29
N ILE A 30 6.10 -11.34 2.06
CA ILE A 30 4.71 -11.24 1.61
C ILE A 30 3.82 -12.38 2.14
N ARG A 31 4.42 -13.42 2.75
CA ARG A 31 3.72 -14.56 3.33
C ARG A 31 3.76 -14.60 4.87
N ASP A 32 4.20 -13.50 5.47
CA ASP A 32 4.30 -13.36 6.93
C ASP A 32 3.32 -12.27 7.39
N ALA A 33 2.32 -12.68 8.16
CA ALA A 33 1.28 -11.79 8.64
C ALA A 33 1.82 -10.67 9.55
N ASP A 34 2.88 -10.94 10.31
CA ASP A 34 3.44 -9.97 11.25
C ASP A 34 4.34 -8.97 10.52
N LEU A 35 5.10 -9.40 9.52
CA LEU A 35 5.82 -8.48 8.62
C LEU A 35 4.86 -7.59 7.81
N ILE A 36 3.70 -8.11 7.40
CA ILE A 36 2.66 -7.31 6.74
C ILE A 36 2.09 -6.25 7.70
N LYS A 37 1.84 -6.59 8.98
CA LYS A 37 1.39 -5.60 9.98
C LYS A 37 2.47 -4.56 10.27
N GLU A 38 3.73 -4.98 10.33
CA GLU A 38 4.88 -4.09 10.51
C GLU A 38 5.01 -3.11 9.34
N TYR A 39 4.91 -3.61 8.10
CA TYR A 39 4.86 -2.78 6.90
C TYR A 39 3.79 -1.70 6.99
N VAL A 40 2.56 -2.08 7.34
CA VAL A 40 1.43 -1.14 7.44
C VAL A 40 1.70 -0.07 8.50
N LYS A 41 2.24 -0.47 9.65
CA LYS A 41 2.65 0.45 10.71
C LYS A 41 3.68 1.45 10.21
N GLU A 42 4.78 0.98 9.64
CA GLU A 42 5.86 1.84 9.15
C GLU A 42 5.42 2.74 8.00
N LEU A 43 4.60 2.22 7.08
CA LEU A 43 4.06 3.01 5.97
C LEU A 43 3.22 4.18 6.51
N CYS A 44 2.30 3.91 7.44
CA CYS A 44 1.45 4.96 8.01
C CYS A 44 2.27 6.03 8.73
N ASP A 45 3.29 5.61 9.48
CA ASP A 45 4.20 6.53 10.19
C ASP A 45 5.03 7.34 9.17
N PHE A 46 5.48 6.71 8.08
CA PHE A 46 6.26 7.33 7.00
C PHE A 46 5.46 8.41 6.24
N ILE A 47 4.19 8.15 5.92
CA ILE A 47 3.31 9.12 5.24
C ILE A 47 2.53 10.02 6.22
N LYS A 48 2.80 9.90 7.52
CA LYS A 48 2.24 10.74 8.59
C LYS A 48 0.70 10.72 8.63
N VAL A 49 0.11 9.53 8.56
CA VAL A 49 -1.33 9.32 8.75
C VAL A 49 -1.61 8.56 10.05
N THR A 50 -2.69 8.91 10.72
CA THR A 50 -3.10 8.26 11.97
C THR A 50 -3.88 6.97 11.67
N ARG A 51 -3.42 5.84 12.20
CA ARG A 51 -4.13 4.55 12.10
C ARG A 51 -5.34 4.52 13.03
N PHE A 52 -6.47 4.04 12.52
CA PHE A 52 -7.69 3.82 13.28
C PHE A 52 -7.94 2.32 13.46
N GLY A 53 -8.01 1.86 14.71
CA GLY A 53 -8.22 0.45 15.01
C GLY A 53 -7.04 -0.47 14.64
N LYS A 54 -7.26 -1.78 14.74
CA LYS A 54 -6.24 -2.80 14.45
C LYS A 54 -6.16 -3.10 12.95
N CYS A 55 -4.95 -3.27 12.43
CA CYS A 55 -4.74 -3.81 11.10
C CYS A 55 -5.31 -5.24 11.02
N THR A 56 -6.13 -5.48 10.02
CA THR A 56 -6.68 -6.81 9.74
C THR A 56 -5.84 -7.45 8.65
N VAL A 57 -5.28 -8.64 8.94
CA VAL A 57 -4.49 -9.42 7.99
C VAL A 57 -5.02 -10.84 8.00
N VAL A 58 -5.49 -11.32 6.86
CA VAL A 58 -6.14 -12.63 6.72
C VAL A 58 -5.48 -13.39 5.59
N HIS A 59 -5.03 -14.62 5.87
CA HIS A 59 -4.63 -15.57 4.85
C HIS A 59 -5.84 -16.39 4.42
N PHE A 60 -6.07 -16.52 3.13
CA PHE A 60 -7.15 -17.33 2.57
C PHE A 60 -6.79 -17.83 1.17
N GLY A 61 -7.64 -18.72 0.63
CA GLY A 61 -7.47 -19.37 -0.66
C GLY A 61 -7.11 -20.84 -0.49
N GLU A 62 -8.05 -21.73 -0.83
CA GLU A 62 -7.90 -23.17 -0.63
C GLU A 62 -6.94 -23.84 -1.64
N LYS A 63 -6.70 -23.17 -2.77
CA LYS A 63 -5.77 -23.63 -3.81
C LYS A 63 -4.54 -22.74 -3.85
N GLU A 64 -3.39 -23.35 -4.13
CA GLU A 64 -2.11 -22.63 -4.22
C GLU A 64 -2.15 -21.48 -5.24
N GLU A 65 -2.98 -21.56 -6.28
CA GLU A 65 -3.10 -20.47 -7.26
C GLU A 65 -3.74 -19.19 -6.75
N ILE A 66 -4.56 -19.30 -5.69
CA ILE A 66 -5.32 -18.18 -5.11
C ILE A 66 -4.94 -17.90 -3.66
N ALA A 67 -4.05 -18.72 -3.08
CA ALA A 67 -3.58 -18.56 -1.72
C ALA A 67 -2.79 -17.25 -1.56
N GLY A 68 -3.10 -16.51 -0.50
CA GLY A 68 -2.47 -15.23 -0.26
C GLY A 68 -2.99 -14.53 0.98
N TYR A 69 -2.33 -13.43 1.33
CA TYR A 69 -2.82 -12.53 2.37
C TYR A 69 -3.62 -11.39 1.74
N SER A 70 -4.68 -10.96 2.42
CA SER A 70 -5.23 -9.62 2.27
C SER A 70 -5.10 -8.86 3.57
N MET A 71 -4.92 -7.55 3.44
CA MET A 71 -4.66 -6.63 4.52
C MET A 71 -5.53 -5.39 4.37
N THR A 72 -6.06 -4.91 5.49
CA THR A 72 -6.74 -3.61 5.58
C THR A 72 -6.33 -2.88 6.86
N GLN A 73 -6.20 -1.57 6.76
CA GLN A 73 -5.97 -0.65 7.87
C GLN A 73 -6.76 0.62 7.62
N LEU A 74 -7.78 0.85 8.44
CA LEU A 74 -8.45 2.14 8.50
C LEU A 74 -7.46 3.18 9.00
N ILE A 75 -7.48 4.36 8.40
CA ILE A 75 -6.76 5.53 8.89
C ILE A 75 -7.78 6.64 9.11
N GLU A 76 -7.51 7.60 9.98
CA GLU A 76 -8.46 8.70 10.28
C GLU A 76 -8.86 9.47 9.02
N THR A 77 -8.02 9.44 7.99
CA THR A 77 -8.20 10.14 6.72
C THR A 77 -8.60 9.24 5.54
N SER A 78 -9.01 7.97 5.77
CA SER A 78 -9.53 6.96 4.79
C SER A 78 -9.01 5.51 5.04
N LEU A 79 -8.24 4.91 4.12
CA LEU A 79 -7.95 3.46 4.10
C LEU A 79 -6.62 3.12 3.40
N VAL A 80 -5.87 2.18 4.01
CA VAL A 80 -4.79 1.44 3.36
C VAL A 80 -5.21 -0.02 3.22
N SER A 81 -5.02 -0.61 2.04
CA SER A 81 -5.29 -2.03 1.81
C SER A 81 -4.25 -2.66 0.89
N GLY A 82 -4.25 -3.99 0.85
CA GLY A 82 -3.47 -4.71 -0.14
C GLY A 82 -3.71 -6.20 -0.17
N HIS A 83 -3.23 -6.82 -1.25
CA HIS A 83 -3.32 -8.25 -1.52
C HIS A 83 -1.95 -8.81 -1.90
N PHE A 84 -1.58 -9.94 -1.33
CA PHE A 84 -0.27 -10.58 -1.45
C PHE A 84 -0.44 -11.99 -2.02
N ALA A 85 -0.09 -12.16 -3.29
CA ALA A 85 -0.30 -13.40 -4.02
C ALA A 85 0.90 -14.34 -3.88
N ASN A 86 0.69 -15.51 -3.26
CA ASN A 86 1.75 -16.48 -3.03
C ASN A 86 2.38 -16.96 -4.34
N LYS A 87 1.56 -17.36 -5.31
CA LYS A 87 2.06 -18.01 -6.54
C LYS A 87 3.00 -17.13 -7.38
N THR A 88 2.74 -15.83 -7.44
CA THR A 88 3.45 -14.91 -8.34
C THR A 88 4.50 -14.06 -7.61
N ASN A 89 4.60 -14.17 -6.29
CA ASN A 89 5.36 -13.26 -5.45
C ASN A 89 5.02 -11.78 -5.73
N ALA A 90 3.74 -11.50 -5.94
CA ALA A 90 3.24 -10.16 -6.21
C ALA A 90 2.50 -9.58 -5.00
N ALA A 91 2.60 -8.27 -4.82
CA ALA A 91 1.81 -7.53 -3.85
C ALA A 91 1.15 -6.35 -4.55
N TYR A 92 -0.15 -6.17 -4.32
CA TYR A 92 -0.96 -5.10 -4.87
C TYR A 92 -1.44 -4.25 -3.71
N LEU A 93 -1.04 -2.99 -3.68
CA LEU A 93 -1.27 -2.10 -2.55
C LEU A 93 -2.10 -0.91 -3.00
N ASP A 94 -3.09 -0.55 -2.18
CA ASP A 94 -3.94 0.62 -2.37
C ASP A 94 -3.81 1.52 -1.16
N VAL A 95 -3.31 2.74 -1.38
CA VAL A 95 -3.20 3.77 -0.34
C VAL A 95 -4.14 4.90 -0.72
N PHE A 96 -5.16 5.12 0.09
CA PHE A 96 -6.10 6.21 -0.11
C PHE A 96 -6.14 7.10 1.12
N SER A 97 -5.91 8.40 0.92
CA SER A 97 -5.91 9.40 2.00
C SER A 97 -6.50 10.73 1.52
N CYS A 98 -7.23 11.41 2.39
CA CYS A 98 -7.63 12.80 2.21
C CYS A 98 -6.45 13.77 2.44
N GLN A 99 -5.45 13.35 3.22
CA GLN A 99 -4.19 14.08 3.39
C GLN A 99 -3.23 13.72 2.26
N TYR A 100 -2.57 14.72 1.70
CA TYR A 100 -1.55 14.53 0.67
C TYR A 100 -0.40 13.63 1.18
N PHE A 101 0.02 12.71 0.32
CA PHE A 101 1.28 11.99 0.40
C PHE A 101 1.86 11.87 -1.01
N ASP A 102 3.19 11.70 -1.11
CA ASP A 102 3.84 11.47 -2.38
C ASP A 102 3.73 9.98 -2.79
N PRO A 103 2.99 9.65 -3.87
CA PRO A 103 2.81 8.27 -4.30
C PRO A 103 4.12 7.61 -4.78
N GLU A 104 5.10 8.37 -5.25
CA GLU A 104 6.40 7.84 -5.65
C GLU A 104 7.23 7.39 -4.44
N LEU A 105 7.12 8.12 -3.32
CA LEU A 105 7.75 7.75 -2.06
C LEU A 105 7.11 6.49 -1.48
N VAL A 106 5.78 6.36 -1.54
CA VAL A 106 5.07 5.13 -1.16
C VAL A 106 5.57 3.96 -2.00
N ALA A 107 5.56 4.08 -3.34
CA ALA A 107 6.02 3.01 -4.23
C ALA A 107 7.47 2.57 -3.94
N SER A 108 8.36 3.54 -3.70
CA SER A 108 9.77 3.29 -3.37
C SER A 108 9.95 2.64 -2.00
N PHE A 109 9.19 3.09 -0.99
CA PHE A 109 9.15 2.51 0.34
C PHE A 109 8.70 1.05 0.27
N SER A 110 7.57 0.78 -0.37
CA SER A 110 6.99 -0.57 -0.47
C SER A 110 7.88 -1.51 -1.26
N LYS A 111 8.48 -1.04 -2.37
CA LYS A 111 9.45 -1.83 -3.14
C LYS A 111 10.63 -2.28 -2.28
N ARG A 112 11.19 -1.36 -1.48
CA ARG A 112 12.32 -1.65 -0.58
C ARG A 112 11.89 -2.61 0.53
N PHE A 113 10.74 -2.36 1.18
CA PHE A 113 10.26 -3.18 2.29
C PHE A 113 10.08 -4.64 1.83
N PHE A 114 9.35 -4.87 0.75
CA PHE A 114 9.05 -6.21 0.25
C PHE A 114 10.13 -6.79 -0.68
N GLY A 115 11.26 -6.10 -0.92
CA GLY A 115 12.35 -6.62 -1.76
C GLY A 115 11.98 -6.80 -3.25
N ALA A 116 10.95 -6.12 -3.73
CA ALA A 116 10.42 -6.28 -5.08
C ALA A 116 11.42 -5.84 -6.16
N LYS A 117 11.48 -6.58 -7.27
CA LYS A 117 12.38 -6.26 -8.39
C LYS A 117 11.76 -5.25 -9.35
N LYS A 118 10.43 -5.27 -9.49
CA LYS A 118 9.69 -4.36 -10.37
C LYS A 118 8.53 -3.73 -9.60
N VAL A 119 8.28 -2.46 -9.89
CA VAL A 119 7.14 -1.70 -9.37
C VAL A 119 6.41 -1.06 -10.55
N LYS A 120 5.07 -1.04 -10.47
CA LYS A 120 4.22 -0.19 -11.30
C LYS A 120 3.39 0.67 -10.36
N LEU A 121 3.37 1.97 -10.60
CA LEU A 121 2.60 2.93 -9.83
C LEU A 121 1.56 3.55 -10.74
N ASN A 122 0.32 3.62 -10.27
CA ASN A 122 -0.69 4.54 -10.78
C ASN A 122 -1.18 5.39 -9.61
N TYR A 123 -1.56 6.63 -9.88
CA TYR A 123 -2.21 7.47 -8.88
C TYR A 123 -3.34 8.26 -9.52
N THR A 124 -4.29 8.70 -8.70
CA THR A 124 -5.40 9.54 -9.12
C THR A 124 -5.72 10.53 -8.03
N LEU A 125 -5.77 11.81 -8.39
CA LEU A 125 -6.33 12.86 -7.54
C LEU A 125 -7.86 12.71 -7.55
N ARG A 126 -8.45 12.60 -6.37
CA ARG A 126 -9.88 12.46 -6.16
C ARG A 126 -10.45 13.87 -6.00
N LYS A 127 -11.37 14.24 -6.89
CA LYS A 127 -12.01 15.57 -6.94
C LYS A 127 -13.49 15.43 -6.60
#